data_AF-D8FCP9-F1
#
_entry.id   AF-D8FCP9-F1
#
_cell.length_a   1.000
_cell.length_b   1.000
_cell.length_c   1.000
_cell.angle_alpha   90.00
_cell.angle_beta   90.00
_cell.angle_gamma   90.00
#
_symmetry.space_group_name_H-M   'P 1'
#
loop_
_entity.id
_entity.type
_entity.pdbx_description
1 polymer ?
#
loop_
_entity_poly.entity_id
_entity_poly.type
_entity_poly.pdbx_seq_one_letter_code
_entity_poly.pdbx_strand_id
1 'polypeptide(L)'
;MKDFFDDFEDDDDIFPRYEAECQGCDMWGLVDDIGLCEDCAEKLDRDMIRKRDWAYSASAFGCPENKLEDLRNEVIKRYGSKLELIAEDKPRKKKRKKNRRSRRKKK
;
A
#
# COMPACT_ATOMS: atom_id res chain seq x y z
N MET A 1 -26.29 -42.61 -4.50
CA MET A 1 -26.38 -41.17 -4.82
C MET A 1 -26.14 -40.38 -3.53
N LYS A 2 -24.95 -40.55 -2.94
CA LYS A 2 -24.53 -39.92 -1.68
C LYS A 2 -23.04 -39.57 -1.69
N ASP A 3 -22.46 -39.46 -2.89
CA ASP A 3 -21.02 -39.41 -3.13
C ASP A 3 -20.74 -38.32 -4.18
N PHE A 4 -21.24 -37.11 -3.94
CA PHE A 4 -21.04 -35.95 -4.84
C PHE A 4 -20.51 -34.71 -4.10
N PHE A 5 -20.22 -34.80 -2.80
CA PHE A 5 -19.83 -33.65 -1.98
C PHE A 5 -18.55 -33.94 -1.18
N ASP A 6 -17.55 -34.56 -1.81
CA ASP A 6 -16.29 -34.98 -1.17
C ASP A 6 -15.09 -34.67 -2.07
N ASP A 7 -15.00 -33.45 -2.62
CA ASP A 7 -13.81 -32.97 -3.36
C ASP A 7 -13.74 -31.45 -3.38
N PHE A 8 -13.88 -30.83 -2.22
CA PHE A 8 -13.40 -29.46 -2.02
C PHE A 8 -12.44 -29.52 -0.84
N GLU A 9 -11.33 -30.21 -1.05
CA GLU A 9 -10.16 -30.11 -0.18
C GLU A 9 -9.78 -28.62 -0.13
N ASP A 10 -9.93 -28.02 1.06
CA ASP A 10 -8.97 -27.10 1.69
C ASP A 10 -7.86 -26.62 0.74
N ASP A 11 -8.15 -25.66 -0.13
CA ASP A 11 -7.13 -24.77 -0.70
C ASP A 11 -7.16 -23.50 0.16
N ASP A 12 -6.68 -23.63 1.40
CA ASP A 12 -6.56 -22.57 2.40
C ASP A 12 -5.53 -21.47 2.03
N ASP A 13 -5.01 -21.47 0.80
CA ASP A 13 -4.13 -20.43 0.27
C ASP A 13 -4.90 -19.46 -0.65
N ILE A 14 -5.89 -18.77 -0.07
CA ILE A 14 -6.62 -17.65 -0.72
C ILE A 14 -5.65 -16.58 -1.27
N PHE A 15 -4.40 -16.53 -0.77
CA PHE A 15 -3.31 -15.73 -1.32
C PHE A 15 -2.02 -16.57 -1.40
N PRO A 16 -1.76 -17.26 -2.54
CA PRO A 16 -0.59 -18.10 -2.68
C PRO A 16 0.68 -17.24 -2.60
N ARG A 17 1.46 -17.47 -1.54
CA ARG A 17 2.80 -16.87 -1.40
C ARG A 17 3.76 -17.63 -2.31
N TYR A 18 4.64 -16.92 -3.01
CA TYR A 18 5.63 -17.52 -3.91
C TYR A 18 7.05 -17.10 -3.53
N GLU A 19 8.05 -17.89 -3.90
CA GLU A 19 9.45 -17.55 -3.64
C GLU A 19 9.95 -16.52 -4.66
N ALA A 20 10.29 -15.32 -4.18
CA ALA A 20 10.90 -14.27 -5.00
C ALA A 20 11.68 -13.26 -4.14
N GLU A 21 12.28 -12.28 -4.81
CA GLU A 21 12.97 -11.17 -4.17
C GLU A 21 11.98 -10.09 -3.70
N CYS A 22 11.98 -9.80 -2.39
CA CYS A 22 11.10 -8.81 -1.78
C CYS A 22 11.43 -7.40 -2.26
N GLN A 23 10.44 -6.68 -2.80
CA GLN A 23 10.60 -5.31 -3.30
C GLN A 23 10.89 -4.27 -2.20
N GLY A 24 10.71 -4.61 -0.92
CA GLY A 24 10.92 -3.70 0.21
C GLY A 24 12.30 -3.82 0.87
N CYS A 25 12.91 -5.01 0.84
CA CYS A 25 14.16 -5.28 1.53
C CYS A 25 15.21 -6.03 0.69
N ASP A 26 14.91 -6.31 -0.59
CA ASP A 26 15.77 -7.01 -1.55
C ASP A 26 16.26 -8.39 -1.06
N MET A 27 15.54 -9.00 -0.12
CA MET A 27 15.82 -10.36 0.37
C MET A 27 14.96 -11.39 -0.37
N TRP A 28 15.57 -12.52 -0.70
CA TRP A 28 14.87 -13.68 -1.27
C TRP A 28 14.09 -14.42 -0.18
N GLY A 29 12.83 -14.72 -0.46
CA GLY A 29 11.97 -15.48 0.44
C GLY A 29 10.55 -15.61 -0.09
N LEU A 30 9.64 -16.03 0.78
CA LEU A 30 8.22 -16.06 0.46
C LEU A 30 7.68 -14.63 0.42
N VAL A 31 7.12 -14.26 -0.72
CA VAL A 31 6.48 -12.98 -0.96
C VAL A 31 4.99 -13.17 -1.24
N ASP A 32 4.22 -12.13 -0.96
CA ASP A 32 2.80 -12.02 -1.30
C ASP A 32 2.57 -11.66 -2.78
N ASP A 33 1.31 -11.47 -3.16
CA ASP A 33 0.88 -11.12 -4.52
C ASP A 33 1.43 -9.77 -5.02
N ILE A 34 1.84 -8.88 -4.10
CA ILE A 34 2.48 -7.60 -4.42
C ILE A 34 4.02 -7.67 -4.35
N GLY A 35 4.60 -8.84 -4.09
CA GLY A 35 6.04 -9.07 -4.09
C GLY A 35 6.75 -8.59 -2.82
N LEU A 36 6.05 -8.57 -1.69
CA LEU A 36 6.60 -8.21 -0.38
C LEU A 36 6.63 -9.42 0.55
N CYS A 37 7.69 -9.51 1.36
CA CYS A 37 7.69 -10.42 2.50
C CYS A 37 6.74 -9.90 3.59
N GLU A 38 6.36 -10.79 4.51
CA GLU A 38 5.44 -10.49 5.62
C GLU A 38 5.85 -9.22 6.41
N ASP A 39 7.13 -9.08 6.77
CA ASP A 39 7.64 -7.90 7.46
C ASP A 39 7.47 -6.61 6.66
N CYS A 40 7.66 -6.67 5.33
CA CYS A 40 7.52 -5.50 4.46
C CYS A 40 6.06 -5.18 4.17
N ALA A 41 5.20 -6.19 4.06
CA ALA A 41 3.75 -6.03 3.95
C ALA A 41 3.19 -5.34 5.21
N GLU A 42 3.63 -5.72 6.41
CA GLU A 42 3.24 -5.03 7.65
C GLU A 42 3.70 -3.57 7.69
N LYS A 43 4.93 -3.29 7.26
CA LYS A 43 5.44 -1.91 7.17
C LYS A 43 4.65 -1.09 6.15
N LEU A 44 4.27 -1.69 5.02
CA LEU A 44 3.43 -1.07 4.01
C LEU A 44 2.05 -0.73 4.59
N ASP A 45 1.42 -1.65 5.30
CA ASP A 45 0.13 -1.42 5.97
C ASP A 45 0.18 -0.22 6.94
N ARG A 46 1.23 -0.15 7.76
CA ARG A 46 1.49 0.99 8.65
C ARG A 46 1.68 2.29 7.87
N ASP A 47 2.39 2.25 6.75
CA ASP A 47 2.57 3.41 5.87
C ASP A 47 1.26 3.88 5.22
N MET A 48 0.39 2.95 4.81
CA MET A 48 -0.95 3.28 4.29
C MET A 48 -1.80 3.97 5.36
N ILE A 49 -1.78 3.47 6.59
CA ILE A 49 -2.43 4.11 7.75
C ILE A 49 -1.87 5.52 8.00
N ARG A 50 -0.54 5.70 7.93
CA ARG A 50 0.10 7.02 8.08
C ARG A 50 -0.37 8.00 7.01
N LYS A 51 -0.54 7.53 5.76
CA LYS A 51 -1.06 8.31 4.61
C LYS A 51 -2.58 8.52 4.60
N ARG A 52 -3.32 7.87 5.51
CA ARG A 52 -4.80 7.82 5.51
C ARG A 52 -5.38 7.09 4.28
N ASP A 53 -4.60 6.20 3.67
CA ASP A 53 -5.04 5.34 2.56
C ASP A 53 -5.67 4.05 3.12
N TRP A 54 -6.82 4.19 3.78
CA TRP A 54 -7.50 3.10 4.50
C TRP A 54 -7.92 1.93 3.61
N ALA A 55 -8.21 2.19 2.34
CA ALA A 55 -8.65 1.17 1.37
C ALA A 55 -7.56 0.15 1.03
N TYR A 56 -6.29 0.49 1.25
CA TYR A 56 -5.12 -0.35 0.96
C TYR A 56 -4.43 -0.85 2.23
N SER A 57 -5.07 -0.70 3.40
CA SER A 57 -4.58 -1.22 4.66
C SER A 57 -5.45 -2.39 5.12
N ALA A 58 -4.82 -3.53 5.35
CA ALA A 58 -5.44 -4.70 5.95
C ALA A 58 -5.95 -4.39 7.37
N SER A 59 -5.19 -3.62 8.16
CA SER A 59 -5.58 -3.26 9.53
C SER A 59 -6.72 -2.22 9.60
N ALA A 60 -6.87 -1.39 8.57
CA ALA A 60 -7.99 -0.44 8.47
C ALA A 60 -9.25 -1.09 7.87
N PHE A 61 -9.11 -2.24 7.21
CA PHE A 61 -10.23 -2.96 6.61
C PHE A 61 -11.25 -3.38 7.69
N GLY A 62 -12.49 -2.92 7.55
CA GLY A 62 -13.56 -3.18 8.52
C GLY A 62 -13.54 -2.30 9.78
N CYS A 63 -12.58 -1.40 9.93
CA CYS A 63 -12.56 -0.44 11.04
C CYS A 63 -13.50 0.75 10.74
N PRO A 64 -14.38 1.15 11.68
CA PRO A 64 -15.25 2.30 11.47
C PRO A 64 -14.44 3.60 11.41
N GLU A 65 -14.85 4.52 10.54
CA GLU A 65 -14.12 5.76 10.23
C GLU A 65 -13.78 6.60 11.48
N ASN A 66 -14.65 6.59 12.49
CA ASN A 66 -14.44 7.26 13.78
C ASN A 66 -13.22 6.76 14.56
N LYS A 67 -12.75 5.52 14.31
CA LYS A 67 -11.59 4.91 14.99
C LYS A 67 -10.33 4.86 14.12
N LEU A 68 -10.43 5.19 12.84
CA LEU A 68 -9.29 5.18 11.92
C LEU A 68 -8.23 6.21 12.32
N GLU A 69 -8.66 7.39 12.76
CA GLU A 69 -7.73 8.42 13.23
C GLU A 69 -7.02 8.02 14.52
N ASP A 70 -7.71 7.35 15.45
CA ASP A 70 -7.11 6.79 16.66
C ASP A 70 -6.09 5.69 16.34
N LEU A 71 -6.45 4.79 15.41
CA LEU A 71 -5.56 3.74 14.91
C LEU A 71 -4.29 4.34 14.29
N ARG A 72 -4.43 5.40 13.49
CA ARG A 72 -3.28 6.13 12.95
C ARG A 72 -2.43 6.77 14.03
N ASN A 73 -3.05 7.39 15.03
CA ASN A 73 -2.31 7.98 16.15
C ASN A 73 -1.54 6.91 16.94
N GLU A 74 -2.12 5.74 17.15
CA GLU A 74 -1.46 4.59 17.78
C GLU A 74 -0.26 4.10 16.95
N VAL A 75 -0.43 3.94 15.64
CA VAL A 75 0.63 3.53 14.72
C VAL A 75 1.78 4.55 14.72
N ILE A 76 1.47 5.85 14.67
CA ILE A 76 2.48 6.91 14.76
C ILE A 76 3.17 6.91 16.12
N LYS A 77 2.46 6.63 17.20
CA LYS A 77 3.02 6.57 18.55
C LYS A 77 3.97 5.38 18.73
N ARG A 78 3.63 4.21 18.19
CA ARG A 78 4.45 2.98 18.31
C ARG A 78 5.64 2.95 17.34
N TYR A 79 5.43 3.34 16.09
CA TYR A 79 6.41 3.15 15.02
C TYR A 79 7.00 4.46 14.49
N GLY A 80 6.54 5.61 14.99
CA GLY A 80 6.99 6.93 14.53
C GLY A 80 6.24 7.43 13.30
N SER A 81 6.45 8.72 13.01
CA SER A 81 5.76 9.47 11.95
C SER A 81 6.40 9.35 10.55
N LYS A 82 7.58 8.73 10.45
CA LYS A 82 8.30 8.58 9.17
C LYS A 82 7.80 7.33 8.44
N LEU A 83 7.69 7.45 7.12
CA LEU A 83 7.40 6.32 6.25
C LEU A 83 8.66 5.46 6.10
N GLU A 84 8.49 4.14 6.15
CA GLU A 84 9.61 3.19 6.15
C GLU A 84 9.80 2.54 4.78
N LEU A 85 8.71 2.25 4.07
CA LEU A 85 8.73 1.59 2.76
C LEU A 85 8.35 2.55 1.64
N ILE A 86 7.39 3.45 1.88
CA ILE A 86 6.90 4.34 0.83
C ILE A 86 7.74 5.61 0.77
N ALA A 87 8.29 5.92 -0.41
CA ALA A 87 8.93 7.21 -0.64
C ALA A 87 7.95 8.36 -0.34
N GLU A 88 8.42 9.39 0.38
CA GLU A 88 7.63 10.60 0.62
C GLU A 88 7.16 11.18 -0.72
N ASP A 89 5.87 11.55 -0.79
CA ASP A 89 5.28 12.08 -2.01
C ASP A 89 5.98 13.42 -2.34
N LYS A 90 6.95 13.39 -3.25
CA LYS A 90 7.67 14.59 -3.66
C LYS A 90 6.61 15.56 -4.20
N PRO A 91 6.48 16.78 -3.63
CA PRO A 91 5.44 17.70 -4.05
C PRO A 91 5.55 17.91 -5.56
N ARG A 92 4.49 17.51 -6.29
CA ARG A 92 4.43 17.64 -7.76
C ARG A 92 4.69 19.10 -8.12
N LYS A 93 5.89 19.40 -8.63
CA LYS A 93 6.26 20.76 -9.05
C LYS A 93 5.27 21.22 -10.12
N LYS A 94 4.39 22.18 -9.77
CA LYS A 94 3.46 22.81 -10.72
C LYS A 94 4.27 23.32 -11.92
N LYS A 95 4.08 22.72 -13.10
CA LYS A 95 4.70 23.19 -14.34
C LYS A 95 4.23 24.63 -14.58
N ARG A 96 5.13 25.61 -14.44
CA ARG A 96 4.84 27.02 -14.76
C ARG A 96 4.40 27.09 -16.23
N LYS A 97 3.14 27.47 -16.48
CA LYS A 97 2.65 27.74 -17.84
C LYS A 97 3.54 28.83 -18.46
N LYS A 98 4.32 28.48 -19.49
CA LYS A 98 5.05 29.47 -20.30
C LYS A 98 4.02 30.35 -20.99
N ASN A 99 3.90 31.59 -20.54
CA ASN A 99 3.04 32.58 -21.16
C ASN A 99 3.61 32.93 -22.54
N ARG A 100 3.06 32.33 -23.61
CA ARG A 100 3.40 32.68 -25.01
C ARG A 100 2.84 34.08 -25.28
N ARG A 101 3.63 35.13 -25.02
CA ARG A 101 3.34 36.48 -25.50
C ARG A 101 3.24 36.42 -27.03
N SER A 102 2.03 36.58 -27.56
CA SER A 102 1.81 36.72 -28.98
C SER A 102 2.52 37.97 -29.48
N ARG A 103 3.58 37.79 -30.28
CA ARG A 103 4.13 38.86 -31.08
C ARG A 103 3.12 39.16 -32.21
N ARG A 104 2.16 40.05 -31.92
CA ARG A 104 1.43 40.79 -32.96
C ARG A 104 2.45 41.61 -33.74
N LYS A 105 2.90 41.12 -34.90
CA LYS A 105 3.55 41.96 -35.91
C LYS A 105 2.47 42.92 -36.42
N LYS A 106 2.64 44.22 -36.15
CA LYS A 106 1.88 45.29 -36.77
C LYS A 106 2.84 46.07 -37.67
N LYS A 107 2.42 46.20 -38.93
CA LYS A 107 2.89 47.05 -40.03
C LYS A 107 4.29 46.76 -40.58
#